data_AF-A0A969PPA5-F1
#
_entry.id   AF-A0A969PPA5-F1
#
_cell.length_a   1.000
_cell.length_b   1.000
_cell.length_c   1.000
_cell.angle_alpha   90.00
_cell.angle_beta   90.00
_cell.angle_gamma   90.00
#
_symmetry.space_group_name_H-M   'P 1'
#
loop_
_entity.id
_entity.type
_entity.pdbx_description
1 polymer ?
#
loop_
_entity_poly.entity_id
_entity_poly.type
_entity_poly.pdbx_seq_one_letter_code
_entity_poly.pdbx_strand_id
1 'polypeptide(L)'
;MLKLTRRLFVLFLISLLLSLSIWRELLAQPAPTWQQARNYYYQQQYQAAIASFENYLKTTQDSPKSMVDIYRYLGDSYAQVGRFPDAIETWEKAIQIYNTSNSPDQIRSKIELKIDSAQAYINLGQTQKAIDLLDETLNLIQSYPALEASARGVLGNAYLNRGDLKKAFDSYSASLKIARSLNSSTIVLAALNNLTTTSLRMAKKIRHGCHWSATRKR
;
A
#
# COMPACT_ATOMS: atom_id res chain seq x y z
N MET A 1 -29.23 -40.81 51.73
CA MET A 1 -27.87 -40.57 51.18
C MET A 1 -27.86 -40.14 49.71
N LEU A 2 -28.56 -40.83 48.79
CA LEU A 2 -28.51 -40.56 47.33
C LEU A 2 -28.81 -39.10 46.91
N LYS A 3 -29.70 -38.39 47.61
CA LYS A 3 -30.05 -36.99 47.28
C LYS A 3 -28.94 -35.99 47.64
N LEU A 4 -28.15 -36.29 48.67
CA LEU A 4 -27.10 -35.39 49.16
C LEU A 4 -25.85 -35.46 48.26
N THR A 5 -25.46 -36.67 47.86
CA THR A 5 -24.35 -36.88 46.91
C THR A 5 -24.64 -36.25 45.56
N ARG A 6 -25.88 -36.32 45.08
CA ARG A 6 -26.30 -35.68 43.82
C ARG A 6 -26.24 -34.15 43.90
N ARG A 7 -26.57 -33.55 45.05
CA ARG A 7 -26.43 -32.08 45.26
C ARG A 7 -24.98 -31.63 45.32
N LEU A 8 -24.13 -32.37 46.03
CA LEU A 8 -22.69 -32.09 46.10
C LEU A 8 -22.03 -32.19 44.72
N PHE A 9 -22.41 -33.18 43.92
CA PHE A 9 -21.91 -33.35 42.56
C PHE A 9 -22.34 -32.20 41.62
N VAL A 10 -23.59 -31.72 41.73
CA VAL A 10 -24.07 -30.56 40.96
C VAL A 10 -23.33 -29.29 41.34
N LEU A 11 -23.09 -29.05 42.63
CA LEU A 11 -22.32 -27.89 43.10
C LEU A 11 -20.87 -27.93 42.61
N PHE A 12 -20.24 -29.11 42.61
CA PHE A 12 -18.91 -29.32 42.05
C PHE A 12 -18.85 -28.98 40.56
N LEU A 13 -19.82 -29.47 39.75
CA LEU A 13 -19.91 -29.15 38.33
C LEU A 13 -20.11 -27.66 38.06
N ILE A 14 -20.95 -26.98 38.85
CA ILE A 14 -21.15 -25.52 38.73
C ILE A 14 -19.84 -24.79 39.05
N SER A 15 -19.12 -25.19 40.09
CA SER A 15 -17.82 -24.59 40.45
C SER A 15 -16.75 -24.81 39.36
N LEU A 16 -16.74 -25.98 38.74
CA LEU A 16 -15.84 -26.30 37.64
C LEU A 16 -16.14 -25.43 36.41
N LEU A 17 -17.42 -25.30 36.05
CA LEU A 17 -17.86 -24.47 34.92
C LEU A 17 -17.56 -22.98 35.14
N LEU A 18 -17.79 -22.47 36.35
CA LEU A 18 -17.44 -21.10 36.72
C LEU A 18 -15.93 -20.88 36.71
N SER A 19 -15.14 -21.85 37.17
CA SER A 19 -13.68 -21.75 37.07
C SER A 19 -13.23 -21.71 35.61
N LEU A 20 -13.75 -22.60 34.76
CA LEU A 20 -13.44 -22.64 33.33
C LEU A 20 -13.82 -21.35 32.60
N SER A 21 -14.95 -20.71 32.95
CA SER A 21 -15.33 -19.42 32.35
C SER A 21 -14.37 -18.30 32.77
N ILE A 22 -13.98 -18.25 34.05
CA ILE A 22 -13.02 -17.26 34.55
C ILE A 22 -11.65 -17.45 33.89
N TRP A 23 -11.16 -18.69 33.79
CA TRP A 23 -9.90 -18.98 33.09
C TRP A 23 -9.96 -18.65 31.61
N ARG A 24 -11.12 -18.82 30.96
CA ARG A 24 -11.33 -18.45 29.56
C ARG A 24 -11.28 -16.92 29.36
N GLU A 25 -11.85 -16.14 30.27
CA GLU A 25 -11.74 -14.67 30.25
C GLU A 25 -10.33 -14.19 30.61
N LEU A 26 -9.62 -14.87 31.52
CA LEU A 26 -8.25 -14.54 31.90
C LEU A 26 -7.22 -14.87 30.80
N LEU A 27 -7.46 -15.94 30.03
CA LEU A 27 -6.65 -16.33 28.87
C LEU A 27 -7.06 -15.61 27.57
N ALA A 28 -8.24 -14.99 27.55
CA ALA A 28 -8.65 -14.13 26.45
C ALA A 28 -7.75 -12.88 26.48
N GLN A 29 -6.72 -12.89 25.65
CA GLN A 29 -5.94 -11.69 25.37
C GLN A 29 -6.92 -10.58 24.96
N PRO A 30 -6.83 -9.36 25.53
CA PRO A 30 -7.64 -8.25 25.06
C PRO A 30 -7.48 -8.12 23.55
N ALA A 31 -8.55 -7.76 22.85
CA ALA A 31 -8.50 -7.59 21.40
C ALA A 31 -7.28 -6.73 21.04
N PRO A 32 -6.38 -7.20 20.15
CA PRO A 32 -5.12 -6.54 19.87
C PRO A 32 -5.41 -5.09 19.50
N THR A 33 -4.76 -4.17 20.21
CA THR A 33 -4.92 -2.75 19.92
C THR A 33 -4.40 -2.48 18.53
N TRP A 34 -4.94 -1.48 17.82
CA TRP A 34 -4.43 -1.16 16.49
C TRP A 34 -2.94 -0.75 16.56
N GLN A 35 -2.45 -0.26 17.71
CA GLN A 35 -1.04 0.01 17.96
C GLN A 35 -0.18 -1.26 17.92
N GLN A 36 -0.67 -2.38 18.47
CA GLN A 36 0.01 -3.67 18.35
C GLN A 36 0.08 -4.11 16.89
N ALA A 37 -1.00 -3.94 16.13
CA ALA A 37 -1.01 -4.22 14.69
C ALA A 37 0.01 -3.34 13.93
N ARG A 38 0.13 -2.06 14.29
CA ARG A 38 1.15 -1.14 13.75
C ARG A 38 2.58 -1.59 14.12
N ASN A 39 2.79 -2.16 15.30
CA ASN A 39 4.08 -2.71 15.67
C ASN A 39 4.47 -3.90 14.78
N TYR A 40 3.54 -4.81 14.48
CA TYR A 40 3.79 -5.89 13.52
C TYR A 40 4.16 -5.35 12.13
N TYR A 41 3.52 -4.27 11.68
CA TYR A 41 3.86 -3.60 10.42
C TYR A 41 5.31 -3.10 10.41
N TYR A 42 5.76 -2.40 11.46
CA TYR A 42 7.14 -1.93 11.54
C TYR A 42 8.16 -3.06 11.69
N GLN A 43 7.75 -4.20 12.24
CA GLN A 43 8.54 -5.43 12.27
C GLN A 43 8.51 -6.21 10.95
N GLN A 44 7.84 -5.68 9.91
CA GLN A 44 7.65 -6.32 8.60
C GLN A 44 6.90 -7.65 8.66
N GLN A 45 6.18 -7.90 9.76
CA GLN A 45 5.31 -9.07 9.94
C GLN A 45 3.93 -8.77 9.33
N TYR A 46 3.90 -8.55 8.02
CA TYR A 46 2.73 -8.02 7.32
C TYR A 46 1.49 -8.91 7.45
N GLN A 47 1.64 -10.24 7.44
CA GLN A 47 0.50 -11.15 7.65
C GLN A 47 -0.10 -11.01 9.05
N ALA A 48 0.74 -10.87 10.09
CA ALA A 48 0.27 -10.66 11.47
C ALA A 48 -0.36 -9.27 11.66
N ALA A 49 0.21 -8.25 11.00
CA ALA A 49 -0.35 -6.91 10.97
C ALA A 49 -1.75 -6.91 10.33
N ILE A 50 -1.91 -7.55 9.17
CA ILE A 50 -3.20 -7.71 8.48
C ILE A 50 -4.23 -8.34 9.41
N ALA A 51 -3.92 -9.51 9.98
CA ALA A 51 -4.86 -10.23 10.84
C ALA A 51 -5.29 -9.38 12.06
N SER A 52 -4.35 -8.64 12.65
CA SER A 52 -4.60 -7.79 13.81
C SER A 52 -5.43 -6.56 13.44
N PHE A 53 -5.13 -5.88 12.33
CA PHE A 53 -5.92 -4.74 11.84
C PHE A 53 -7.34 -5.16 11.44
N GLU A 54 -7.51 -6.26 10.71
CA GLU A 54 -8.84 -6.77 10.34
C GLU A 54 -9.66 -7.15 11.56
N ASN A 55 -9.04 -7.77 12.57
CA ASN A 55 -9.72 -8.08 13.82
C ASN A 55 -10.15 -6.80 14.54
N TYR A 56 -9.25 -5.81 14.65
CA TYR A 56 -9.58 -4.52 15.26
C TYR A 56 -10.76 -3.83 14.54
N LEU A 57 -10.75 -3.80 13.20
CA LEU A 57 -11.82 -3.20 12.39
C LEU A 57 -13.17 -3.91 12.57
N LYS A 58 -13.18 -5.21 12.89
CA LYS A 58 -14.42 -5.97 13.16
C LYS A 58 -15.00 -5.69 14.55
N THR A 59 -14.13 -5.46 15.55
CA THR A 59 -14.56 -5.33 16.95
C THR A 59 -14.76 -3.91 17.42
N THR A 60 -14.15 -2.93 16.75
CA THR A 60 -14.23 -1.53 17.18
C THR A 60 -15.59 -0.90 16.87
N GLN A 61 -16.01 0.05 17.71
CA GLN A 61 -17.15 0.93 17.49
C GLN A 61 -16.71 2.37 17.17
N ASP A 62 -15.41 2.57 16.91
CA ASP A 62 -14.85 3.88 16.59
C ASP A 62 -15.47 4.47 15.32
N SER A 63 -15.48 5.81 15.25
CA SER A 63 -15.93 6.52 14.05
C SER A 63 -15.04 6.13 12.85
N PRO A 64 -15.61 5.94 11.64
CA PRO A 64 -14.81 5.71 10.43
C PRO A 64 -13.70 6.75 10.23
N LYS A 65 -13.91 8.01 10.64
CA LYS A 65 -12.93 9.09 10.51
C LYS A 65 -11.65 8.86 11.33
N SER A 66 -11.74 8.21 12.49
CA SER A 66 -10.56 7.90 13.32
C SER A 66 -9.80 6.66 12.85
N MET A 67 -10.32 5.91 11.87
CA MET A 67 -9.71 4.68 11.35
C MET A 67 -8.73 4.93 10.20
N VAL A 68 -8.49 6.20 9.80
CA VAL A 68 -7.70 6.51 8.60
C VAL A 68 -6.29 5.90 8.64
N ASP A 69 -5.62 5.95 9.79
CA ASP A 69 -4.31 5.33 9.97
C ASP A 69 -4.36 3.81 9.80
N ILE A 70 -5.42 3.18 10.32
CA ILE A 70 -5.61 1.73 10.23
C ILE A 70 -5.73 1.32 8.76
N TYR A 71 -6.55 2.04 7.99
CA TYR A 71 -6.69 1.79 6.56
C TYR A 71 -5.38 2.00 5.80
N ARG A 72 -4.57 3.01 6.17
CA ARG A 72 -3.22 3.20 5.59
C ARG A 72 -2.32 1.99 5.83
N TYR A 73 -2.09 1.64 7.10
CA TYR A 73 -1.18 0.55 7.44
C TYR A 73 -1.67 -0.82 6.96
N LEU A 74 -2.98 -1.05 6.95
CA LEU A 74 -3.56 -2.28 6.42
C LEU A 74 -3.38 -2.36 4.89
N GLY A 75 -3.65 -1.26 4.17
CA GLY A 75 -3.42 -1.19 2.73
C GLY A 75 -1.95 -1.43 2.36
N ASP A 76 -1.02 -0.81 3.10
CA ASP A 76 0.40 -1.03 2.91
C ASP A 76 0.79 -2.49 3.20
N SER A 77 0.27 -3.07 4.29
CA SER A 77 0.53 -4.47 4.62
C SER A 77 0.02 -5.41 3.53
N TYR A 78 -1.14 -5.12 2.93
CA TYR A 78 -1.66 -5.86 1.79
C TYR A 78 -0.75 -5.77 0.57
N ALA A 79 -0.26 -4.57 0.24
CA ALA A 79 0.65 -4.38 -0.87
C ALA A 79 1.95 -5.18 -0.69
N GLN A 80 2.48 -5.23 0.53
CA GLN A 80 3.72 -5.94 0.83
C GLN A 80 3.60 -7.47 0.71
N VAL A 81 2.40 -8.03 0.87
CA VAL A 81 2.13 -9.45 0.64
C VAL A 81 1.61 -9.75 -0.76
N GLY A 82 1.61 -8.76 -1.67
CA GLY A 82 1.15 -8.89 -3.05
C GLY A 82 -0.37 -8.90 -3.23
N ARG A 83 -1.14 -8.62 -2.17
CA ARG A 83 -2.61 -8.49 -2.20
C ARG A 83 -3.02 -7.10 -2.70
N PHE A 84 -2.61 -6.76 -3.92
CA PHE A 84 -2.82 -5.42 -4.50
C PHE A 84 -4.29 -4.99 -4.62
N PRO A 85 -5.27 -5.85 -4.96
CA PRO A 85 -6.67 -5.43 -4.99
C PRO A 85 -7.18 -5.00 -3.62
N ASP A 86 -6.84 -5.75 -2.57
CA ASP A 86 -7.22 -5.43 -1.18
C ASP A 86 -6.54 -4.15 -0.70
N ALA A 87 -5.27 -3.94 -1.09
CA ALA A 87 -4.54 -2.71 -0.79
C ALA A 87 -5.24 -1.48 -1.37
N ILE A 88 -5.58 -1.53 -2.67
CA ILE A 88 -6.27 -0.43 -3.37
C ILE A 88 -7.63 -0.14 -2.73
N GLU A 89 -8.44 -1.15 -2.44
CA GLU A 89 -9.74 -0.95 -1.77
C GLU A 89 -9.59 -0.32 -0.38
N THR A 90 -8.58 -0.76 0.36
CA THR A 90 -8.34 -0.26 1.72
C THR A 90 -7.81 1.18 1.71
N TRP A 91 -6.88 1.51 0.81
CA TRP A 91 -6.40 2.87 0.62
C TRP A 91 -7.50 3.82 0.14
N GLU A 92 -8.42 3.35 -0.70
CA GLU A 92 -9.59 4.14 -1.13
C GLU A 92 -10.47 4.55 0.06
N LYS A 93 -10.66 3.68 1.05
CA LYS A 93 -11.37 4.04 2.30
C LYS A 93 -10.66 5.17 3.06
N ALA A 94 -9.33 5.16 3.11
CA ALA A 94 -8.56 6.26 3.70
C ALA A 94 -8.66 7.56 2.87
N ILE A 95 -8.58 7.47 1.55
CA ILE A 95 -8.73 8.61 0.64
C ILE A 95 -10.11 9.27 0.77
N GLN A 96 -11.18 8.48 0.93
CA GLN A 96 -12.53 8.99 1.15
C GLN A 96 -12.64 9.81 2.43
N ILE A 97 -11.95 9.40 3.50
CA ILE A 97 -11.88 10.18 4.75
C ILE A 97 -11.14 11.50 4.49
N TYR A 98 -10.00 11.47 3.79
CA TYR A 98 -9.26 12.68 3.44
C TYR A 98 -10.02 13.65 2.54
N ASN A 99 -10.96 13.18 1.71
CA ASN A 99 -11.82 14.06 0.91
C ASN A 99 -12.77 14.92 1.76
N THR A 100 -12.94 14.63 3.05
CA THR A 100 -13.81 15.40 3.95
C THR A 100 -13.11 16.61 4.59
N SER A 101 -11.83 16.85 4.29
CA SER A 101 -11.04 17.93 4.87
C SER A 101 -9.95 18.42 3.91
N ASN A 102 -9.66 19.72 3.97
CA ASN A 102 -8.66 20.36 3.12
C ASN A 102 -7.36 20.69 3.88
N SER A 103 -7.08 19.97 4.98
CA SER A 103 -5.81 20.13 5.68
C SER A 103 -4.63 19.75 4.77
N PRO A 104 -3.54 20.55 4.75
CA PRO A 104 -2.34 20.23 3.97
C PRO A 104 -1.83 18.80 4.20
N ASP A 105 -1.81 18.33 5.44
CA ASP A 105 -1.33 16.98 5.78
C ASP A 105 -2.21 15.87 5.19
N GLN A 106 -3.52 16.11 5.11
CA GLN A 106 -4.48 15.17 4.53
C GLN A 106 -4.40 15.17 3.00
N ILE A 107 -4.22 16.34 2.39
CA ILE A 107 -3.95 16.46 0.94
C ILE A 107 -2.66 15.69 0.60
N ARG A 108 -1.60 15.89 1.38
CA ARG A 108 -0.33 15.17 1.23
C ARG A 108 -0.53 13.66 1.34
N SER A 109 -1.20 13.20 2.40
CA SER A 109 -1.45 11.77 2.63
C SER A 109 -2.32 11.15 1.52
N LYS A 110 -3.31 11.87 1.01
CA LYS A 110 -4.11 11.46 -0.15
C LYS A 110 -3.24 11.28 -1.40
N ILE A 111 -2.31 12.20 -1.66
CA ILE A 111 -1.39 12.10 -2.79
C ILE A 111 -0.49 10.87 -2.65
N GLU A 112 0.06 10.63 -1.46
CA GLU A 112 0.88 9.44 -1.16
C GLU A 112 0.12 8.15 -1.52
N LEU A 113 -1.11 8.00 -0.99
CA LEU A 113 -1.94 6.81 -1.25
C LEU A 113 -2.33 6.63 -2.73
N LYS A 114 -2.53 7.72 -3.47
CA LYS A 114 -2.81 7.65 -4.91
C LYS A 114 -1.59 7.17 -5.70
N ILE A 115 -0.38 7.60 -5.32
CA ILE A 115 0.87 7.13 -5.94
C ILE A 115 1.06 5.63 -5.67
N ASP A 116 0.83 5.19 -4.43
CA ASP A 116 0.95 3.77 -4.05
C ASP A 116 -0.10 2.90 -4.76
N SER A 117 -1.34 3.38 -4.87
CA SER A 117 -2.41 2.73 -5.63
C SER A 117 -2.04 2.61 -7.12
N ALA A 118 -1.42 3.64 -7.72
CA ALA A 118 -0.95 3.57 -9.09
C ALA A 118 0.14 2.50 -9.27
N GLN A 119 1.08 2.40 -8.34
CA GLN A 119 2.10 1.34 -8.37
C GLN A 119 1.48 -0.07 -8.23
N ALA A 120 0.46 -0.22 -7.39
CA ALA A 120 -0.31 -1.46 -7.28
C ALA A 120 -1.06 -1.80 -8.59
N TYR A 121 -1.66 -0.81 -9.27
CA TYR A 121 -2.25 -1.01 -10.59
C TYR A 121 -1.22 -1.46 -11.64
N ILE A 122 0.00 -0.91 -11.62
CA ILE A 122 1.10 -1.34 -12.49
C ILE A 122 1.43 -2.82 -12.23
N ASN A 123 1.52 -3.23 -10.96
CA ASN A 123 1.81 -4.62 -10.57
C ASN A 123 0.70 -5.60 -10.98
N LEU A 124 -0.55 -5.13 -11.04
CA LEU A 124 -1.70 -5.87 -11.56
C LEU A 124 -1.78 -5.88 -13.11
N GLY A 125 -0.84 -5.25 -13.81
CA GLY A 125 -0.87 -5.09 -15.27
C GLY A 125 -1.90 -4.06 -15.76
N GLN A 126 -2.64 -3.40 -14.87
CA GLN A 126 -3.64 -2.37 -15.17
C GLN A 126 -2.98 -1.02 -15.44
N THR A 127 -2.05 -1.02 -16.38
CA THR A 127 -1.12 0.10 -16.64
C THR A 127 -1.84 1.38 -17.04
N GLN A 128 -2.94 1.31 -17.80
CA GLN A 128 -3.68 2.51 -18.20
C GLN A 128 -4.35 3.20 -17.01
N LYS A 129 -4.96 2.45 -16.09
CA LYS A 129 -5.53 3.01 -14.86
C LYS A 129 -4.48 3.70 -13.99
N ALA A 130 -3.28 3.14 -13.92
CA ALA A 130 -2.17 3.76 -13.20
C ALA A 130 -1.80 5.12 -13.82
N ILE A 131 -1.74 5.20 -15.15
CA ILE A 131 -1.45 6.45 -15.87
C ILE A 131 -2.54 7.49 -15.59
N ASP A 132 -3.81 7.13 -15.76
CA ASP A 132 -4.93 8.05 -15.56
C ASP A 132 -4.95 8.59 -14.12
N LEU A 133 -4.71 7.71 -13.13
CA LEU A 133 -4.64 8.09 -11.72
C LEU A 133 -3.45 9.02 -11.43
N LEU A 134 -2.28 8.77 -12.04
CA LEU A 134 -1.09 9.60 -11.85
C LEU A 134 -1.21 10.96 -12.52
N ASP A 135 -1.82 11.04 -13.70
CA ASP A 135 -2.09 12.30 -14.39
C ASP A 135 -3.06 13.17 -13.56
N GLU A 136 -4.11 12.56 -13.00
CA GLU A 136 -5.00 13.25 -12.05
C GLU A 136 -4.23 13.70 -10.79
N THR A 137 -3.39 12.82 -10.23
CA THR A 137 -2.64 13.09 -8.99
C THR A 137 -1.62 14.21 -9.17
N LEU A 138 -0.91 14.26 -10.31
CA LEU A 138 0.05 15.30 -10.62
C LEU A 138 -0.59 16.69 -10.69
N ASN A 139 -1.85 16.80 -11.12
CA ASN A 139 -2.59 18.07 -11.11
C ASN A 139 -2.94 18.56 -9.69
N LEU A 140 -2.94 17.66 -8.70
CA LEU A 140 -3.17 18.00 -7.28
C LEU A 140 -1.90 18.43 -6.56
N ILE A 141 -0.71 18.09 -7.09
CA ILE A 141 0.57 18.38 -6.46
C ILE A 141 0.97 19.82 -6.78
N GLN A 142 0.71 20.75 -5.84
CA GLN A 142 1.12 22.16 -5.99
C GLN A 142 2.43 22.49 -5.24
N SER A 143 2.65 21.89 -4.07
CA SER A 143 3.73 22.28 -3.15
C SER A 143 4.49 21.10 -2.54
N TYR A 144 4.43 19.92 -3.15
CA TYR A 144 5.08 18.70 -2.65
C TYR A 144 6.09 18.15 -3.66
N PRO A 145 7.25 18.81 -3.85
CA PRO A 145 8.21 18.43 -4.89
C PRO A 145 8.73 17.00 -4.74
N ALA A 146 8.86 16.49 -3.52
CA ALA A 146 9.25 15.10 -3.29
C ALA A 146 8.18 14.10 -3.79
N LEU A 147 6.90 14.42 -3.59
CA LEU A 147 5.79 13.61 -4.10
C LEU A 147 5.65 13.76 -5.61
N GLU A 148 5.91 14.94 -6.17
CA GLU A 148 5.94 15.14 -7.62
C GLU A 148 7.02 14.26 -8.27
N ALA A 149 8.23 14.26 -7.69
CA ALA A 149 9.31 13.41 -8.16
C ALA A 149 8.94 11.92 -8.10
N SER A 150 8.31 11.48 -7.00
CA SER A 150 7.84 10.11 -6.84
C SER A 150 6.77 9.74 -7.87
N ALA A 151 5.71 10.54 -7.99
CA ALA A 151 4.63 10.34 -8.95
C ALA A 151 5.14 10.26 -10.39
N ARG A 152 6.07 11.15 -10.79
CA ARG A 152 6.73 11.11 -12.10
C ARG A 152 7.57 9.84 -12.30
N GLY A 153 8.23 9.35 -11.25
CA GLY A 153 8.94 8.08 -11.27
C GLY A 153 7.99 6.90 -11.53
N VAL A 154 6.88 6.81 -10.80
CA VAL A 154 5.86 5.76 -10.99
C VAL A 154 5.21 5.87 -12.36
N LEU A 155 4.97 7.09 -12.86
CA LEU A 155 4.45 7.31 -14.21
C LEU A 155 5.43 6.80 -15.28
N GLY A 156 6.73 6.99 -15.06
CA GLY A 156 7.78 6.40 -15.87
C GLY A 156 7.69 4.87 -15.89
N ASN A 157 7.47 4.23 -14.74
CA ASN A 157 7.28 2.77 -14.64
C ASN A 157 6.07 2.32 -15.46
N ALA A 158 4.95 3.05 -15.38
CA ALA A 158 3.75 2.74 -16.15
C ALA A 158 4.02 2.81 -17.66
N TYR A 159 4.65 3.89 -18.14
CA TYR A 159 5.00 4.00 -19.56
C TYR A 159 6.02 2.94 -20.00
N LEU A 160 6.96 2.58 -19.14
CA LEU A 160 7.96 1.54 -19.40
C LEU A 160 7.29 0.15 -19.56
N ASN A 161 6.29 -0.16 -18.74
CA ASN A 161 5.49 -1.39 -18.83
C ASN A 161 4.61 -1.40 -20.08
N ARG A 162 4.06 -0.25 -20.48
CA ARG A 162 3.31 -0.11 -21.73
C ARG A 162 4.20 -0.16 -22.99
N GLY A 163 5.53 -0.09 -22.82
CA GLY A 163 6.50 -0.06 -23.92
C GLY A 163 6.69 1.31 -24.58
N ASP A 164 6.11 2.36 -24.00
CA ASP A 164 6.26 3.75 -24.43
C ASP A 164 7.58 4.34 -23.88
N LEU A 165 8.70 3.89 -24.46
CA LEU A 165 10.03 4.18 -23.94
C LEU A 165 10.35 5.68 -23.92
N LYS A 166 9.78 6.46 -24.84
CA LYS A 166 10.00 7.91 -24.90
C LYS A 166 9.34 8.62 -23.73
N LYS A 167 8.05 8.33 -23.48
CA LYS A 167 7.36 8.91 -22.32
C LYS A 167 7.96 8.43 -21.00
N ALA A 168 8.37 7.17 -20.90
CA ALA A 168 9.08 6.65 -19.73
C ALA A 168 10.35 7.47 -19.45
N PHE A 169 11.18 7.69 -20.47
CA PHE A 169 12.41 8.49 -20.35
C PHE A 169 12.12 9.93 -19.90
N ASP A 170 11.10 10.57 -20.48
CA ASP A 170 10.74 11.95 -20.16
C ASP A 170 10.22 12.06 -18.71
N SER A 171 9.39 11.11 -18.26
CA SER A 171 8.89 11.03 -16.88
C SER A 171 10.02 10.81 -15.87
N TYR A 172 10.94 9.87 -16.10
CA TYR A 172 12.09 9.65 -15.22
C TYR A 172 13.06 10.83 -15.21
N SER A 173 13.24 11.51 -16.35
CA SER A 173 14.10 12.70 -16.44
C SER A 173 13.53 13.87 -15.63
N ALA A 174 12.20 14.07 -15.69
CA ALA A 174 11.52 15.06 -14.87
C ALA A 174 11.62 14.73 -13.37
N SER A 175 11.44 13.46 -12.99
CA SER A 175 11.68 12.98 -11.61
C SER A 175 13.10 13.26 -11.13
N LEU A 176 14.12 12.93 -11.93
CA LEU A 176 15.53 13.16 -11.63
C LEU A 176 15.85 14.65 -11.42
N LYS A 177 15.29 15.53 -12.26
CA LYS A 177 15.50 16.99 -12.15
C LYS A 177 15.04 17.50 -10.78
N ILE A 178 13.84 17.10 -10.35
CA ILE A 178 13.28 17.51 -9.05
C ILE A 178 14.10 16.88 -7.91
N ALA A 179 14.42 15.58 -8.01
CA ALA A 179 15.22 14.88 -7.01
C ALA A 179 16.58 15.53 -6.74
N ARG A 180 17.25 16.02 -7.81
CA ARG A 180 18.49 16.79 -7.69
C ARG A 180 18.28 18.12 -6.98
N SER A 181 17.22 18.87 -7.28
CA SER A 181 16.93 20.12 -6.54
C SER A 181 16.62 19.90 -5.06
N LEU A 182 16.15 18.71 -4.70
CA LEU A 182 15.88 18.32 -3.30
C LEU A 182 17.09 17.70 -2.59
N ASN A 183 18.22 17.51 -3.28
CA ASN A 183 19.37 16.74 -2.78
C ASN A 183 18.99 15.33 -2.27
N SER A 184 17.94 14.71 -2.85
CA SER A 184 17.47 13.38 -2.45
C SER A 184 18.25 12.29 -3.18
N SER A 185 19.29 11.75 -2.54
CA SER A 185 20.12 10.69 -3.12
C SER A 185 19.33 9.44 -3.49
N THR A 186 18.33 9.08 -2.68
CA THR A 186 17.48 7.90 -2.90
C THR A 186 16.67 8.00 -4.19
N ILE A 187 15.97 9.12 -4.41
CA ILE A 187 15.16 9.33 -5.62
C ILE A 187 16.08 9.50 -6.84
N VAL A 188 17.23 10.17 -6.69
CA VAL A 188 18.23 10.31 -7.76
C VAL A 188 18.70 8.94 -8.26
N LEU A 189 19.08 8.04 -7.35
CA LEU A 189 19.54 6.69 -7.71
C LEU A 189 18.44 5.89 -8.43
N ALA A 190 17.22 5.92 -7.91
CA ALA A 190 16.08 5.23 -8.52
C ALA A 190 15.81 5.75 -9.95
N ALA A 191 15.78 7.07 -10.15
CA ALA A 191 15.54 7.67 -11.45
C ALA A 191 16.66 7.36 -12.45
N LEU A 192 17.93 7.36 -12.03
CA LEU A 192 19.07 7.02 -12.88
C LEU A 192 19.06 5.54 -13.31
N ASN A 193 18.75 4.62 -12.40
CA ASN A 193 18.62 3.19 -12.73
C ASN A 193 17.52 2.96 -13.78
N ASN A 194 16.39 3.64 -13.61
CA ASN A 194 15.26 3.55 -14.53
C ASN A 194 15.55 4.20 -15.90
N LEU A 195 16.23 5.34 -15.93
CA LEU A 195 16.70 5.98 -17.17
C LEU A 195 17.69 5.09 -17.93
N THR A 196 18.62 4.46 -17.21
CA THR A 196 19.60 3.52 -17.79
C THR A 196 18.88 2.35 -18.44
N THR A 197 17.96 1.71 -17.71
CA THR A 197 17.14 0.59 -18.21
C THR A 197 16.34 0.98 -19.45
N THR A 198 15.70 2.16 -19.41
CA THR A 198 14.90 2.67 -20.53
C THR A 198 15.78 2.94 -21.76
N SER A 199 16.94 3.56 -21.56
CA SER A 199 17.89 3.89 -22.63
C SER A 199 18.45 2.64 -23.30
N LEU A 200 18.76 1.61 -22.53
CA LEU A 200 19.20 0.31 -23.07
C LEU A 200 18.10 -0.35 -23.92
N ARG A 201 16.84 -0.31 -23.46
CA ARG A 201 15.70 -0.82 -24.24
C ARG A 201 15.49 -0.03 -25.53
N MET A 202 15.67 1.30 -25.50
CA MET A 202 15.59 2.14 -26.70
C MET A 202 16.70 1.78 -27.70
N ALA A 203 17.95 1.68 -27.25
CA ALA A 203 19.09 1.32 -28.09
C ALA A 203 18.90 -0.06 -28.74
N LYS A 204 18.40 -1.05 -27.99
CA LYS A 204 18.08 -2.39 -28.51
C LYS A 204 17.00 -2.33 -29.60
N LYS A 205 15.92 -1.56 -29.38
CA LYS A 205 14.83 -1.38 -30.36
C LYS A 205 15.34 -0.76 -31.68
N ILE A 206 16.18 0.27 -31.60
CA ILE A 206 16.79 0.91 -32.77
C ILE A 206 17.66 -0.08 -33.53
N ARG A 207 18.55 -0.81 -32.84
CA ARG A 207 19.43 -1.81 -33.45
C ARG A 207 18.66 -2.89 -34.21
N HIS A 208 17.58 -3.42 -33.62
CA HIS A 208 16.74 -4.39 -34.31
C HIS A 208 16.00 -3.77 -35.50
N GLY A 209 15.47 -2.55 -35.38
CA GLY A 209 14.82 -1.84 -36.49
C GLY A 209 15.74 -1.64 -37.70
N CYS A 210 17.01 -1.29 -37.47
CA CYS A 210 18.02 -1.16 -38.52
C CYS A 210 18.39 -2.51 -39.18
N HIS A 211 18.42 -3.59 -38.40
CA HIS A 211 18.72 -4.93 -38.95
C HIS A 211 17.61 -5.42 -39.90
N TRP A 212 16.33 -5.24 -39.51
CA TRP A 212 15.18 -5.66 -40.33
C TRP A 212 14.99 -4.80 -41.60
N SER A 213 15.35 -3.52 -41.57
CA SER A 213 15.31 -2.68 -42.77
C SER A 213 16.41 -3.01 -43.77
N ALA A 214 17.56 -3.52 -43.31
CA ALA A 214 18.65 -3.98 -44.17
C ALA A 214 18.35 -5.33 -44.84
N THR A 215 17.64 -6.25 -44.18
CA THR A 215 17.28 -7.56 -44.75
C THR A 215 16.12 -7.52 -45.72
N ARG A 216 15.18 -6.56 -45.61
CA ARG A 216 14.08 -6.36 -46.58
C ARG A 216 14.48 -5.71 -47.90
N LYS A 217 15.69 -5.14 -47.99
CA LYS A 217 16.19 -4.45 -49.20
C LYS A 217 17.05 -5.36 -50.10
N ARG A 218 17.10 -6.67 -49.83
CA ARG A 218 17.70 -7.69 -50.69
C ARG A 218 16.61 -8.63 -51.19
#